data_AF-A0A7X0JPN5-F1
#
_entry.id   AF-A0A7X0JPN5-F1
#
_cell.length_a   1.000
_cell.length_b   1.000
_cell.length_c   1.000
_cell.angle_alpha   90.00
_cell.angle_beta   90.00
_cell.angle_gamma   90.00
#
_symmetry.space_group_name_H-M   'P 1'
#
loop_
_entity.id
_entity.type
_entity.pdbx_description
1 polymer ?
#
loop_
_entity_poly.entity_id
_entity_poly.type
_entity_poly.pdbx_seq_one_letter_code
_entity_poly.pdbx_strand_id
1 'polypeptide(L)'
;MRNLRKHLRRQISIVLFTMMAAISSAESLERRAAWQAKFKAPTENGVEIRELTPSSPLDQAGLQKGDFIIEFDGEKMDKATQWHDISDALVGDKPYRIRYQRDGQTRSAQANFPPLAREQHPGINTLYGSFKNPDGLGIRTIVTHPKEATQKQWPAIFVVQGLSCSSIEILPKRRSNYIRLLKDVVRDSNMLVMRVEKPGLGDSEGNCSQTDFATELQVYETALQMLLKRDDVDRQRVIVYGNSMGSTLAPYLANKYQLNGIISDGPFFRSWFEHMLEIERRIKSMQGLSQSDIQQQINRAYIPLYYGMLIDKKSYADVIKSNPELGKYNYHGPEHMYGRPMSFYHQFQDFNFEGGWANLKAPARVRWGRHDWIMSEYDIDMIAATLKANGNRNVEIFKYPLLDHWGTLHESPSDSFHGKPGRWEDKISGQIVGWAKALNAKVNKP
;
A
#
# COMPACT_ATOMS: atom_id res chain seq x y z
N MET A 1 -2.09 18.33 -90.08
CA MET A 1 -1.00 17.34 -90.24
C MET A 1 -0.40 17.04 -88.87
N ARG A 2 -0.02 15.79 -88.67
CA ARG A 2 0.41 15.13 -87.42
C ARG A 2 1.61 15.77 -86.71
N ASN A 3 1.72 15.43 -85.42
CA ASN A 3 2.94 15.34 -84.59
C ASN A 3 3.55 16.68 -84.15
N LEU A 4 4.13 16.88 -82.96
CA LEU A 4 4.53 16.02 -81.84
C LEU A 4 4.94 16.98 -80.69
N ARG A 5 4.68 16.62 -79.42
CA ARG A 5 5.63 16.67 -78.26
C ARG A 5 4.90 16.87 -76.92
N LYS A 6 4.72 15.72 -76.27
CA LYS A 6 4.87 15.43 -74.83
C LYS A 6 5.40 16.60 -73.99
N HIS A 7 4.73 16.88 -72.87
CA HIS A 7 5.41 17.02 -71.57
C HIS A 7 4.52 16.45 -70.45
N LEU A 8 5.18 15.61 -69.66
CA LEU A 8 4.68 14.76 -68.59
C LEU A 8 4.55 15.59 -67.31
N ARG A 9 3.38 15.62 -66.66
CA ARG A 9 3.27 16.02 -65.24
C ARG A 9 2.57 14.91 -64.46
N ARG A 10 3.37 14.28 -63.60
CA ARG A 10 2.98 13.34 -62.55
C ARG A 10 1.87 13.96 -61.68
N GLN A 11 0.72 13.30 -61.60
CA GLN A 11 -0.22 13.53 -60.50
C GLN A 11 0.25 12.68 -59.31
N ILE A 12 0.63 13.36 -58.23
CA ILE A 12 0.91 12.76 -56.93
C ILE A 12 -0.44 12.64 -56.22
N SER A 13 -0.95 11.42 -56.12
CA SER A 13 -2.09 11.10 -55.25
C SER A 13 -1.63 11.15 -53.80
N ILE A 14 -2.04 12.19 -53.07
CA ILE A 14 -1.87 12.29 -51.63
C ILE A 14 -2.94 11.37 -51.01
N VAL A 15 -2.52 10.20 -50.55
CA VAL A 15 -3.34 9.34 -49.69
C VAL A 15 -3.27 9.93 -48.28
N LEU A 16 -4.35 10.56 -47.84
CA LEU A 16 -4.53 10.98 -46.45
C LEU A 16 -4.72 9.71 -45.60
N PHE A 17 -3.68 9.30 -44.89
CA PHE A 17 -3.77 8.27 -43.86
C PHE A 17 -4.30 8.94 -42.59
N THR A 18 -5.62 8.93 -42.39
CA THR A 18 -6.23 9.27 -41.10
C THR A 18 -5.89 8.17 -40.10
N MET A 19 -4.84 8.38 -39.31
CA MET A 19 -4.61 7.65 -38.07
C MET A 19 -5.75 7.97 -37.11
N MET A 20 -6.79 7.14 -37.12
CA MET A 20 -7.70 7.02 -35.99
C MET A 20 -6.87 6.41 -34.85
N ALA A 21 -6.34 7.27 -33.96
CA ALA A 21 -5.82 6.82 -32.69
C ALA A 21 -6.97 6.14 -31.96
N ALA A 22 -6.88 4.81 -31.81
CA ALA A 22 -7.77 4.07 -30.93
C ALA A 22 -7.51 4.59 -29.51
N ILE A 23 -8.36 5.50 -29.05
CA ILE A 23 -8.51 5.78 -27.63
C ILE A 23 -9.09 4.49 -27.07
N SER A 24 -8.21 3.61 -26.60
CA SER A 24 -8.63 2.48 -25.78
C SER A 24 -9.38 3.08 -24.60
N SER A 25 -10.70 2.95 -24.59
CA SER A 25 -11.51 3.24 -23.43
C SER A 25 -11.04 2.29 -22.35
N ALA A 26 -10.14 2.76 -21.47
CA ALA A 26 -9.77 2.02 -20.28
C ALA A 26 -11.08 1.66 -19.58
N GLU A 27 -11.37 0.35 -19.51
CA GLU A 27 -12.55 -0.17 -18.85
C GLU A 27 -12.62 0.45 -17.46
N SER A 28 -13.69 1.19 -17.20
CA SER A 28 -13.79 1.98 -15.98
C SER A 28 -14.06 1.04 -14.82
N LEU A 29 -13.03 0.73 -14.03
CA LEU A 29 -13.19 -0.07 -12.82
C LEU A 29 -14.26 0.56 -11.92
N GLU A 30 -15.11 -0.29 -11.34
CA GLU A 30 -16.24 0.14 -10.52
C GLU A 30 -15.75 0.90 -9.29
N ARG A 31 -16.50 1.95 -8.91
CA ARG A 31 -16.12 2.80 -7.79
C ARG A 31 -16.52 2.15 -6.47
N ARG A 32 -15.57 1.95 -5.56
CA ARG A 32 -15.89 1.44 -4.22
C ARG A 32 -16.86 2.35 -3.46
N ALA A 33 -17.58 1.77 -2.52
CA ALA A 33 -18.44 2.47 -1.58
C ALA A 33 -17.94 2.32 -0.14
N ALA A 34 -18.65 2.95 0.78
CA ALA A 34 -18.46 2.73 2.21
C ALA A 34 -19.80 2.46 2.88
N TRP A 35 -19.77 1.67 3.96
CA TRP A 35 -20.96 1.31 4.72
C TRP A 35 -21.75 2.49 5.28
N GLN A 36 -21.08 3.63 5.54
CA GLN A 36 -21.66 4.79 6.24
C GLN A 36 -22.25 4.45 7.62
N ALA A 37 -21.72 3.39 8.24
CA ALA A 37 -22.07 2.90 9.55
C ALA A 37 -20.79 2.51 10.31
N LYS A 38 -20.90 2.37 11.63
CA LYS A 38 -19.85 1.79 12.47
C LYS A 38 -20.34 0.48 13.04
N PHE A 39 -19.47 -0.50 13.08
CA PHE A 39 -19.77 -1.85 13.53
C PHE A 39 -18.95 -2.20 14.76
N LYS A 40 -19.41 -3.19 15.53
CA LYS A 40 -18.53 -3.88 16.48
C LYS A 40 -17.63 -4.87 15.73
N ALA A 41 -16.67 -5.45 16.45
CA ALA A 41 -15.85 -6.52 15.91
C ALA A 41 -16.74 -7.69 15.44
N PRO A 42 -16.44 -8.33 14.30
CA PRO A 42 -17.15 -9.50 13.83
C PRO A 42 -17.14 -10.64 14.85
N THR A 43 -18.23 -11.40 14.91
CA THR A 43 -18.40 -12.58 15.76
C THR A 43 -18.88 -13.76 14.91
N GLU A 44 -18.91 -14.97 15.48
CA GLU A 44 -19.52 -16.15 14.84
C GLU A 44 -21.00 -15.96 14.50
N ASN A 45 -21.68 -15.03 15.16
CA ASN A 45 -23.10 -14.74 14.98
C ASN A 45 -23.37 -13.59 14.00
N GLY A 46 -22.35 -13.02 13.37
CA GLY A 46 -22.49 -11.86 12.50
C GLY A 46 -21.79 -10.60 13.03
N VAL A 47 -22.13 -9.48 12.41
CA VAL A 47 -21.54 -8.16 12.68
C VAL A 47 -22.61 -7.20 13.18
N GLU A 48 -22.46 -6.73 14.42
CA GLU A 48 -23.42 -5.82 15.06
C GLU A 48 -23.23 -4.37 14.58
N ILE A 49 -24.34 -3.72 14.23
CA ILE A 49 -24.38 -2.30 13.93
C ILE A 49 -24.30 -1.49 15.23
N ARG A 50 -23.18 -0.81 15.43
CA ARG A 50 -22.96 0.08 16.59
C ARG A 50 -23.57 1.45 16.40
N GLU A 51 -23.47 2.00 15.19
CA GLU A 51 -23.91 3.35 14.85
C GLU A 51 -24.24 3.42 13.35
N LEU A 52 -25.33 4.12 13.01
CA LEU A 52 -25.73 4.42 11.64
C LEU A 52 -25.67 5.91 11.41
N THR A 53 -25.18 6.33 10.24
CA THR A 53 -25.37 7.72 9.81
C THR A 53 -26.84 7.91 9.43
N PRO A 54 -27.54 8.94 9.92
CA PRO A 54 -28.91 9.22 9.49
C PRO A 54 -29.00 9.35 7.96
N SER A 55 -30.06 8.79 7.36
CA SER A 55 -30.25 8.72 5.91
C SER A 55 -29.16 7.94 5.13
N SER A 56 -28.36 7.12 5.81
CA SER A 56 -27.43 6.18 5.16
C SER A 56 -28.19 5.06 4.44
N PRO A 57 -27.53 4.32 3.52
CA PRO A 57 -28.14 3.19 2.83
C PRO A 57 -28.78 2.14 3.76
N LEU A 58 -28.13 1.82 4.87
CA LEU A 58 -28.64 0.86 5.84
C LEU A 58 -29.85 1.42 6.63
N ASP A 59 -29.82 2.70 6.98
CA ASP A 59 -30.94 3.39 7.66
C ASP A 59 -32.17 3.45 6.74
N GLN A 60 -31.97 3.81 5.47
CA GLN A 60 -33.03 3.82 4.44
C GLN A 60 -33.58 2.42 4.15
N ALA A 61 -32.75 1.39 4.29
CA ALA A 61 -33.16 -0.01 4.18
C ALA A 61 -33.87 -0.54 5.46
N GLY A 62 -34.05 0.31 6.48
CA GLY A 62 -34.77 0.00 7.70
C GLY A 62 -33.95 -0.72 8.78
N LEU A 63 -32.63 -0.84 8.60
CA LEU A 63 -31.73 -1.35 9.64
C LEU A 63 -31.52 -0.32 10.76
N GLN A 64 -31.21 -0.80 11.95
CA GLN A 64 -31.13 -0.02 13.17
C GLN A 64 -29.88 -0.40 13.98
N LYS A 65 -29.51 0.48 14.92
CA LYS A 65 -28.48 0.17 15.92
C LYS A 65 -28.87 -1.10 16.68
N GLY A 66 -27.93 -2.03 16.84
CA GLY A 66 -28.13 -3.31 17.53
C GLY A 66 -28.53 -4.46 16.59
N ASP A 67 -28.85 -4.19 15.32
CA ASP A 67 -29.05 -5.27 14.35
C ASP A 67 -27.73 -6.02 14.10
N PHE A 68 -27.84 -7.34 13.95
CA PHE A 68 -26.72 -8.21 13.57
C PHE A 68 -26.82 -8.55 12.09
N ILE A 69 -25.89 -8.09 11.27
CA ILE A 69 -25.78 -8.53 9.87
C ILE A 69 -25.17 -9.94 9.88
N ILE A 70 -25.93 -10.91 9.37
CA ILE A 70 -25.53 -12.33 9.34
C ILE A 70 -25.18 -12.82 7.94
N GLU A 71 -25.68 -12.14 6.90
CA GLU A 71 -25.32 -12.41 5.51
C GLU A 71 -25.37 -11.13 4.68
N PHE A 72 -24.45 -10.99 3.73
CA PHE A 72 -24.41 -9.92 2.74
C PHE A 72 -24.16 -10.51 1.35
N ASP A 73 -25.07 -10.27 0.41
CA ASP A 73 -25.04 -10.79 -0.97
C ASP A 73 -24.83 -12.31 -1.10
N GLY A 74 -25.37 -13.08 -0.15
CA GLY A 74 -25.22 -14.54 -0.10
C GLY A 74 -24.01 -15.02 0.70
N GLU A 75 -23.12 -14.12 1.12
CA GLU A 75 -21.95 -14.44 1.93
C GLU A 75 -22.22 -14.30 3.42
N LYS A 76 -21.89 -15.33 4.21
CA LYS A 76 -22.05 -15.33 5.67
C LYS A 76 -21.05 -14.40 6.34
N MET A 77 -21.49 -13.78 7.44
CA MET A 77 -20.69 -12.82 8.22
C MET A 77 -20.14 -13.42 9.53
N ASP A 78 -19.76 -14.70 9.51
CA ASP A 78 -19.34 -15.45 10.71
C ASP A 78 -17.82 -15.46 10.93
N LYS A 79 -17.04 -14.80 10.06
CA LYS A 79 -15.58 -14.72 10.12
C LYS A 79 -15.08 -13.29 9.96
N ALA A 80 -14.09 -12.92 10.77
CA ALA A 80 -13.49 -11.58 10.71
C ALA A 80 -12.83 -11.27 9.36
N THR A 81 -12.12 -12.24 8.75
CA THR A 81 -11.50 -12.06 7.42
C THR A 81 -12.54 -11.78 6.34
N GLN A 82 -13.66 -12.52 6.36
CA GLN A 82 -14.74 -12.35 5.40
C GLN A 82 -15.42 -10.99 5.52
N TRP A 83 -15.63 -10.49 6.74
CA TRP A 83 -16.12 -9.13 6.94
C TRP A 83 -15.21 -8.06 6.31
N HIS A 84 -13.89 -8.21 6.47
CA HIS A 84 -12.93 -7.28 5.88
C HIS A 84 -12.93 -7.37 4.35
N ASP A 85 -12.89 -8.58 3.80
CA ASP A 85 -12.93 -8.80 2.34
C ASP A 85 -14.19 -8.20 1.71
N ILE A 86 -15.36 -8.42 2.31
CA ILE A 86 -16.62 -7.85 1.81
C ILE A 86 -16.64 -6.33 1.95
N SER A 87 -16.07 -5.79 3.03
CA SER A 87 -15.97 -4.34 3.23
C SER A 87 -15.08 -3.67 2.19
N ASP A 88 -13.93 -4.29 1.88
CA ASP A 88 -12.99 -3.80 0.86
C ASP A 88 -13.58 -3.98 -0.56
N ALA A 89 -14.38 -5.04 -0.76
CA ALA A 89 -15.05 -5.33 -2.01
C ALA A 89 -16.37 -4.55 -2.23
N LEU A 90 -16.80 -3.71 -1.30
CA LEU A 90 -18.07 -2.98 -1.42
C LEU A 90 -18.02 -1.97 -2.58
N VAL A 91 -18.93 -2.09 -3.54
CA VAL A 91 -19.03 -1.25 -4.74
C VAL A 91 -20.24 -0.34 -4.66
N GLY A 92 -20.14 0.86 -5.23
CA GLY A 92 -21.24 1.81 -5.31
C GLY A 92 -22.26 1.48 -6.39
N ASP A 93 -23.47 2.03 -6.26
CA ASP A 93 -24.56 1.96 -7.24
C ASP A 93 -25.04 0.53 -7.57
N LYS A 94 -24.63 -0.46 -6.77
CA LYS A 94 -25.11 -1.86 -6.83
C LYS A 94 -26.09 -2.15 -5.69
N PRO A 95 -27.22 -2.82 -5.95
CA PRO A 95 -28.09 -3.30 -4.88
C PRO A 95 -27.49 -4.54 -4.20
N TYR A 96 -27.45 -4.53 -2.88
CA TYR A 96 -26.97 -5.65 -2.05
C TYR A 96 -28.10 -6.22 -1.19
N ARG A 97 -28.23 -7.55 -1.17
CA ARG A 97 -29.13 -8.25 -0.25
C ARG A 97 -28.48 -8.38 1.12
N ILE A 98 -29.20 -8.06 2.17
CA ILE A 98 -28.72 -8.13 3.55
C ILE A 98 -29.68 -9.01 4.34
N ARG A 99 -29.17 -10.06 4.98
CA ARG A 99 -29.92 -10.77 6.03
C ARG A 99 -29.38 -10.35 7.39
N TYR A 100 -30.28 -10.03 8.30
CA TYR A 100 -29.93 -9.54 9.63
C TYR A 100 -30.85 -10.10 10.71
N GLN A 101 -30.38 -10.12 11.95
CA GLN A 101 -31.19 -10.48 13.11
C GLN A 101 -31.58 -9.25 13.90
N ARG A 102 -32.86 -9.20 14.31
CA ARG A 102 -33.43 -8.24 15.24
C ARG A 102 -34.41 -8.95 16.15
N ASP A 103 -34.25 -8.80 17.47
CA ASP A 103 -35.12 -9.42 18.48
C ASP A 103 -35.27 -10.94 18.30
N GLY A 104 -34.17 -11.63 17.93
CA GLY A 104 -34.14 -13.08 17.68
C GLY A 104 -34.77 -13.52 16.35
N GLN A 105 -35.33 -12.61 15.57
CA GLN A 105 -35.93 -12.93 14.27
C GLN A 105 -34.98 -12.58 13.12
N THR A 106 -34.89 -13.45 12.12
CA THR A 106 -34.17 -13.17 10.88
C THR A 106 -35.04 -12.35 9.93
N ARG A 107 -34.50 -11.25 9.45
CA ARG A 107 -35.12 -10.33 8.49
C ARG A 107 -34.22 -10.16 7.27
N SER A 108 -34.76 -9.60 6.20
CA SER A 108 -34.02 -9.29 4.99
C SER A 108 -34.30 -7.85 4.56
N ALA A 109 -33.28 -7.20 4.03
CA ALA A 109 -33.35 -5.87 3.46
C ALA A 109 -32.50 -5.80 2.19
N GLN A 110 -32.68 -4.73 1.43
CA GLN A 110 -31.83 -4.41 0.29
C GLN A 110 -31.31 -2.98 0.45
N ALA A 111 -30.02 -2.79 0.26
CA ALA A 111 -29.38 -1.48 0.34
C ALA A 111 -28.54 -1.23 -0.91
N ASN A 112 -28.51 0.02 -1.37
CA ASN A 112 -27.62 0.49 -2.41
C ASN A 112 -26.71 1.57 -1.83
N PHE A 113 -25.40 1.39 -1.95
CA PHE A 113 -24.43 2.32 -1.38
C PHE A 113 -23.96 3.30 -2.45
N PRO A 114 -23.89 4.61 -2.16
CA PRO A 114 -23.35 5.54 -3.14
C PRO A 114 -21.83 5.35 -3.30
N PRO A 115 -21.29 5.56 -4.50
CA PRO A 115 -19.86 5.48 -4.75
C PRO A 115 -19.10 6.52 -3.93
N LEU A 116 -17.89 6.16 -3.50
CA LEU A 116 -16.99 7.07 -2.81
C LEU A 116 -16.63 8.26 -3.71
N ALA A 117 -16.62 9.45 -3.12
CA ALA A 117 -16.10 10.63 -3.78
C ALA A 117 -14.65 10.41 -4.23
N ARG A 118 -14.30 10.93 -5.41
CA ARG A 118 -12.92 10.92 -5.91
C ARG A 118 -12.04 11.88 -5.10
N GLU A 119 -10.78 11.52 -4.95
CA GLU A 119 -9.72 12.37 -4.40
C GLU A 119 -9.62 13.70 -5.17
N GLN A 120 -9.62 14.79 -4.41
CA GLN A 120 -9.49 16.14 -4.95
C GLN A 120 -8.52 16.96 -4.10
N HIS A 121 -7.68 17.75 -4.77
CA HIS A 121 -6.79 18.71 -4.11
C HIS A 121 -6.80 20.05 -4.87
N PRO A 122 -6.85 21.19 -4.17
CA PRO A 122 -6.70 22.51 -4.81
C PRO A 122 -5.40 22.59 -5.61
N GLY A 123 -5.47 23.11 -6.84
CA GLY A 123 -4.29 23.32 -7.70
C GLY A 123 -3.66 22.06 -8.33
N ILE A 124 -4.20 20.87 -8.05
CA ILE A 124 -3.66 19.58 -8.55
C ILE A 124 -4.71 18.89 -9.44
N ASN A 125 -4.27 18.30 -10.54
CA ASN A 125 -5.07 17.38 -11.34
C ASN A 125 -4.92 15.96 -10.78
N THR A 126 -6.03 15.24 -10.65
CA THR A 126 -6.07 13.81 -10.31
C THR A 126 -6.59 13.03 -11.51
N LEU A 127 -5.78 12.12 -12.03
CA LEU A 127 -6.09 11.26 -13.16
C LEU A 127 -6.17 9.81 -12.68
N TYR A 128 -7.28 9.15 -12.99
CA TYR A 128 -7.48 7.73 -12.69
C TYR A 128 -7.24 6.93 -13.96
N GLY A 129 -6.31 5.99 -13.90
CA GLY A 129 -6.07 5.01 -14.96
C GLY A 129 -6.32 3.59 -14.45
N SER A 130 -6.11 2.62 -15.32
CA SER A 130 -6.11 1.20 -14.95
C SER A 130 -5.25 0.40 -15.91
N PHE A 131 -4.89 -0.81 -15.49
CA PHE A 131 -4.30 -1.84 -16.34
C PHE A 131 -4.79 -3.22 -15.88
N LYS A 132 -4.64 -4.25 -16.73
CA LYS A 132 -4.90 -5.64 -16.33
C LYS A 132 -3.59 -6.27 -15.88
N ASN A 133 -3.55 -6.85 -14.69
CA ASN A 133 -2.42 -7.69 -14.27
C ASN A 133 -2.45 -9.03 -15.04
N PRO A 134 -1.41 -9.88 -14.94
CA PRO A 134 -1.39 -11.17 -15.65
C PRO A 134 -2.51 -12.14 -15.29
N ASP A 135 -3.11 -12.00 -14.11
CA ASP A 135 -4.30 -12.78 -13.71
C ASP A 135 -5.61 -12.22 -14.28
N GLY A 136 -5.54 -11.14 -15.08
CA GLY A 136 -6.72 -10.50 -15.67
C GLY A 136 -7.47 -9.56 -14.72
N LEU A 137 -6.93 -9.28 -13.53
CA LEU A 137 -7.49 -8.32 -12.58
C LEU A 137 -7.22 -6.89 -13.04
N GLY A 138 -8.24 -6.07 -13.05
CA GLY A 138 -8.18 -4.64 -13.30
C GLY A 138 -7.61 -3.92 -12.09
N ILE A 139 -6.45 -3.30 -12.27
CA ILE A 139 -5.70 -2.61 -11.21
C ILE A 139 -5.79 -1.10 -11.42
N ARG A 140 -6.18 -0.38 -10.37
CA ARG A 140 -6.34 1.07 -10.39
C ARG A 140 -4.99 1.78 -10.22
N THR A 141 -4.75 2.78 -11.07
CA THR A 141 -3.65 3.75 -10.88
C THR A 141 -4.21 5.15 -10.64
N ILE A 142 -3.53 5.93 -9.81
CA ILE A 142 -3.89 7.30 -9.46
C ILE A 142 -2.66 8.17 -9.69
N VAL A 143 -2.74 9.06 -10.67
CA VAL A 143 -1.69 10.01 -11.01
C VAL A 143 -2.14 11.40 -10.63
N THR A 144 -1.34 12.10 -9.83
CA THR A 144 -1.54 13.51 -9.52
C THR A 144 -0.40 14.37 -10.01
N HIS A 145 -0.70 15.54 -10.53
CA HIS A 145 0.30 16.52 -10.92
C HIS A 145 -0.25 17.95 -10.81
N PRO A 146 0.60 18.98 -10.68
CA PRO A 146 0.16 20.38 -10.68
C PRO A 146 -0.68 20.73 -11.92
N LYS A 147 -1.73 21.54 -11.73
CA LYS A 147 -2.62 22.01 -12.81
C LYS A 147 -1.89 22.90 -13.80
N GLU A 148 -1.06 23.79 -13.28
CA GLU A 148 -0.29 24.71 -14.09
C GLU A 148 0.87 23.95 -14.73
N ALA A 149 0.85 23.86 -16.05
CA ALA A 149 1.94 23.26 -16.81
C ALA A 149 3.18 24.16 -16.74
N THR A 150 4.02 23.92 -15.74
CA THR A 150 5.32 24.62 -15.58
C THR A 150 6.43 23.99 -16.42
N GLN A 151 6.19 22.81 -17.00
CA GLN A 151 7.15 22.07 -17.80
C GLN A 151 6.47 21.03 -18.71
N LYS A 152 7.14 20.67 -19.81
CA LYS A 152 6.69 19.63 -20.76
C LYS A 152 6.78 18.21 -20.17
N GLN A 153 7.80 17.96 -19.36
CA GLN A 153 8.05 16.67 -18.71
C GLN A 153 8.29 16.88 -17.21
N TRP A 154 7.56 16.13 -16.40
CA TRP A 154 7.57 16.22 -14.95
C TRP A 154 8.60 15.27 -14.34
N PRO A 155 9.38 15.70 -13.32
CA PRO A 155 9.96 14.75 -12.39
C PRO A 155 8.81 14.00 -11.70
N ALA A 156 9.05 12.75 -11.33
CA ALA A 156 8.01 11.90 -10.78
C ALA A 156 8.42 11.20 -9.48
N ILE A 157 7.40 10.94 -8.65
CA ILE A 157 7.48 10.10 -7.46
C ILE A 157 6.56 8.90 -7.69
N PHE A 158 7.13 7.70 -7.66
CA PHE A 158 6.38 6.45 -7.61
C PHE A 158 6.24 6.01 -6.15
N VAL A 159 5.01 5.84 -5.69
CA VAL A 159 4.72 5.52 -4.28
C VAL A 159 4.52 4.01 -4.10
N VAL A 160 5.21 3.44 -3.13
CA VAL A 160 5.07 2.03 -2.71
C VAL A 160 4.59 1.99 -1.26
N GLN A 161 3.39 1.47 -1.05
CA GLN A 161 2.74 1.46 0.26
C GLN A 161 3.29 0.36 1.19
N GLY A 162 2.96 0.46 2.48
CA GLY A 162 3.28 -0.56 3.48
C GLY A 162 2.45 -1.84 3.33
N LEU A 163 2.63 -2.77 4.26
CA LEU A 163 2.08 -4.14 4.23
C LEU A 163 0.55 -4.21 4.18
N SER A 164 -0.15 -3.30 4.86
CA SER A 164 -1.59 -3.40 5.13
C SER A 164 -2.47 -3.39 3.88
N CYS A 165 -3.54 -4.17 3.91
CA CYS A 165 -4.66 -4.09 2.98
C CYS A 165 -5.43 -2.81 3.27
N SER A 166 -5.03 -1.73 2.60
CA SER A 166 -5.73 -0.46 2.67
C SER A 166 -5.51 0.30 1.37
N SER A 167 -6.55 1.03 0.96
CA SER A 167 -6.47 1.88 -0.23
C SER A 167 -5.33 2.90 -0.09
N ILE A 168 -4.65 3.22 -1.19
CA ILE A 168 -3.65 4.29 -1.25
C ILE A 168 -4.26 5.66 -1.58
N GLU A 169 -5.52 5.69 -2.00
CA GLU A 169 -6.26 6.91 -2.32
C GLU A 169 -6.49 7.81 -1.09
N ILE A 170 -6.30 9.12 -1.29
CA ILE A 170 -6.52 10.16 -0.28
C ILE A 170 -8.00 10.54 -0.28
N LEU A 171 -8.81 9.68 0.33
CA LEU A 171 -10.26 9.88 0.43
C LEU A 171 -10.61 11.00 1.45
N PRO A 172 -11.66 11.80 1.20
CA PRO A 172 -12.00 12.96 2.02
C PRO A 172 -12.22 12.71 3.52
N LYS A 173 -12.56 11.49 3.96
CA LYS A 173 -12.79 11.16 5.37
C LYS A 173 -11.59 10.46 6.05
N ARG A 174 -10.51 10.17 5.32
CA ARG A 174 -9.30 9.55 5.88
C ARG A 174 -8.39 10.62 6.49
N ARG A 175 -7.90 10.35 7.71
CA ARG A 175 -7.20 11.34 8.55
C ARG A 175 -5.96 10.78 9.27
N SER A 176 -5.49 9.59 8.91
CA SER A 176 -4.25 9.08 9.50
C SER A 176 -3.05 9.98 9.13
N ASN A 177 -2.03 9.98 9.98
CA ASN A 177 -0.81 10.76 9.75
C ASN A 177 -0.08 10.36 8.46
N TYR A 178 -0.12 9.07 8.09
CA TYR A 178 0.33 8.62 6.77
C TYR A 178 -0.43 9.27 5.60
N ILE A 179 -1.76 9.36 5.69
CA ILE A 179 -2.57 10.02 4.64
C ILE A 179 -2.33 11.53 4.61
N ARG A 180 -2.08 12.16 5.76
CA ARG A 180 -1.63 13.57 5.82
C ARG A 180 -0.28 13.74 5.11
N LEU A 181 0.69 12.88 5.41
CA LEU A 181 1.99 12.87 4.74
C LEU A 181 1.85 12.73 3.23
N LEU A 182 1.10 11.74 2.76
CA LEU A 182 0.93 11.49 1.34
C LEU A 182 0.24 12.67 0.63
N LYS A 183 -0.72 13.33 1.30
CA LYS A 183 -1.36 14.54 0.81
C LYS A 183 -0.37 15.68 0.61
N ASP A 184 0.54 15.89 1.56
CA ASP A 184 1.56 16.92 1.45
C ASP A 184 2.59 16.58 0.35
N VAL A 185 2.94 15.29 0.18
CA VAL A 185 3.75 14.84 -0.97
C VAL A 185 3.08 15.17 -2.31
N VAL A 186 1.77 14.91 -2.43
CA VAL A 186 1.00 15.24 -3.64
C VAL A 186 0.93 16.74 -3.91
N ARG A 187 0.73 17.55 -2.87
CA ARG A 187 0.50 19.00 -3.01
C ARG A 187 1.79 19.79 -3.14
N ASP A 188 2.81 19.45 -2.38
CA ASP A 188 3.92 20.35 -2.11
C ASP A 188 5.22 19.93 -2.83
N SER A 189 5.27 18.73 -3.42
CA SER A 189 6.44 18.25 -4.16
C SER A 189 6.67 19.00 -5.48
N ASN A 190 5.61 19.53 -6.11
CA ASN A 190 5.63 20.04 -7.48
C ASN A 190 6.10 18.98 -8.51
N MET A 191 5.65 17.74 -8.32
CA MET A 191 6.00 16.58 -9.15
C MET A 191 4.76 15.84 -9.60
N LEU A 192 4.92 14.98 -10.61
CA LEU A 192 3.94 13.95 -10.89
C LEU A 192 4.07 12.86 -9.82
N VAL A 193 3.00 12.52 -9.13
CA VAL A 193 2.98 11.45 -8.11
C VAL A 193 2.06 10.35 -8.60
N MET A 194 2.64 9.16 -8.83
CA MET A 194 1.88 7.98 -9.20
C MET A 194 1.76 7.03 -8.02
N ARG A 195 0.52 6.63 -7.75
CA ARG A 195 0.14 5.61 -6.78
C ARG A 195 -0.60 4.50 -7.51
N VAL A 196 -0.50 3.29 -7.01
CA VAL A 196 -1.20 2.11 -7.52
C VAL A 196 -1.91 1.44 -6.37
N GLU A 197 -3.18 1.08 -6.59
CA GLU A 197 -3.94 0.30 -5.63
C GLU A 197 -3.50 -1.17 -5.72
N LYS A 198 -3.39 -1.84 -4.58
CA LYS A 198 -3.21 -3.30 -4.52
C LYS A 198 -4.44 -4.02 -5.09
N PRO A 199 -4.32 -5.29 -5.52
CA PRO A 199 -5.49 -6.11 -5.87
C PRO A 199 -6.52 -6.16 -4.73
N GLY A 200 -7.77 -5.86 -5.04
CA GLY A 200 -8.90 -5.82 -4.10
C GLY A 200 -9.03 -4.54 -3.27
N LEU A 201 -8.18 -3.52 -3.45
CA LEU A 201 -8.21 -2.26 -2.68
C LEU A 201 -8.55 -1.10 -3.58
N GLY A 202 -9.23 -0.09 -3.01
CA GLY A 202 -9.80 0.97 -3.82
C GLY A 202 -10.58 0.36 -4.98
N ASP A 203 -10.55 0.97 -6.15
CA ASP A 203 -11.29 0.43 -7.30
C ASP A 203 -10.61 -0.78 -7.97
N SER A 204 -9.50 -1.32 -7.46
CA SER A 204 -8.88 -2.52 -8.04
C SER A 204 -9.75 -3.76 -7.81
N GLU A 205 -9.86 -4.60 -8.83
CA GLU A 205 -10.42 -5.96 -8.75
C GLU A 205 -9.52 -6.88 -7.92
N GLY A 206 -10.06 -8.01 -7.46
CA GLY A 206 -9.35 -9.03 -6.68
C GLY A 206 -9.64 -8.99 -5.18
N ASN A 207 -8.79 -9.66 -4.39
CA ASN A 207 -8.89 -9.74 -2.94
C ASN A 207 -7.49 -9.66 -2.31
N CYS A 208 -7.25 -8.64 -1.49
CA CYS A 208 -5.95 -8.41 -0.85
C CYS A 208 -5.52 -9.53 0.09
N SER A 209 -6.47 -10.07 0.86
CA SER A 209 -6.19 -11.09 1.88
C SER A 209 -5.78 -12.42 1.24
N GLN A 210 -6.05 -12.58 -0.05
CA GLN A 210 -5.67 -13.73 -0.86
C GLN A 210 -4.49 -13.45 -1.82
N THR A 211 -4.03 -12.20 -1.89
CA THR A 211 -2.97 -11.78 -2.82
C THR A 211 -1.59 -12.08 -2.23
N ASP A 212 -0.81 -12.90 -2.93
CA ASP A 212 0.58 -13.21 -2.58
C ASP A 212 1.55 -12.07 -2.92
N PHE A 213 2.81 -12.22 -2.50
CA PHE A 213 3.80 -11.15 -2.62
C PHE A 213 4.27 -10.95 -4.06
N ALA A 214 4.44 -12.04 -4.82
CA ALA A 214 4.85 -11.98 -6.22
C ALA A 214 3.84 -11.23 -7.09
N THR A 215 2.54 -11.49 -6.89
CA THR A 215 1.45 -10.80 -7.57
C THR A 215 1.43 -9.31 -7.22
N GLU A 216 1.57 -8.99 -5.93
CA GLU A 216 1.63 -7.58 -5.50
C GLU A 216 2.87 -6.85 -6.06
N LEU A 217 4.04 -7.50 -6.03
CA LEU A 217 5.27 -6.95 -6.59
C LEU A 217 5.08 -6.63 -8.08
N GLN A 218 4.52 -7.58 -8.84
CA GLN A 218 4.26 -7.42 -10.26
C GLN A 218 3.31 -6.26 -10.58
N VAL A 219 2.34 -5.99 -9.70
CA VAL A 219 1.48 -4.80 -9.80
C VAL A 219 2.30 -3.51 -9.71
N TYR A 220 3.20 -3.38 -8.74
CA TYR A 220 4.08 -2.22 -8.64
C TYR A 220 5.01 -2.11 -9.86
N GLU A 221 5.58 -3.22 -10.31
CA GLU A 221 6.48 -3.25 -11.47
C GLU A 221 5.78 -2.78 -12.74
N THR A 222 4.57 -3.29 -12.99
CA THR A 222 3.78 -2.92 -14.17
C THR A 222 3.41 -1.44 -14.12
N ALA A 223 2.94 -0.95 -12.97
CA ALA A 223 2.61 0.46 -12.79
C ALA A 223 3.82 1.39 -12.98
N LEU A 224 4.99 1.01 -12.46
CA LEU A 224 6.23 1.75 -12.64
C LEU A 224 6.68 1.75 -14.11
N GLN A 225 6.59 0.62 -14.81
CA GLN A 225 6.88 0.57 -16.25
C GLN A 225 5.92 1.45 -17.06
N MET A 226 4.65 1.53 -16.67
CA MET A 226 3.71 2.47 -17.28
C MET A 226 4.11 3.91 -17.01
N LEU A 227 4.48 4.26 -15.77
CA LEU A 227 4.99 5.59 -15.43
C LEU A 227 6.16 5.99 -16.32
N LEU A 228 7.15 5.11 -16.43
CA LEU A 228 8.35 5.31 -17.23
C LEU A 228 8.07 5.39 -18.73
N LYS A 229 6.90 4.95 -19.22
CA LYS A 229 6.53 5.04 -20.64
C LYS A 229 5.80 6.33 -20.98
N ARG A 230 5.30 7.10 -20.01
CA ARG A 230 4.54 8.33 -20.27
C ARG A 230 5.40 9.41 -20.93
N ASP A 231 4.81 10.16 -21.85
CA ASP A 231 5.49 11.24 -22.57
C ASP A 231 5.67 12.51 -21.74
N ASP A 232 4.81 12.70 -20.74
CA ASP A 232 4.84 13.82 -19.79
C ASP A 232 5.73 13.56 -18.57
N VAL A 233 6.48 12.45 -18.53
CA VAL A 233 7.41 12.11 -17.44
C VAL A 233 8.86 12.23 -17.92
N ASP A 234 9.67 12.93 -17.12
CA ASP A 234 11.11 12.96 -17.26
C ASP A 234 11.69 11.68 -16.63
N ARG A 235 11.98 10.69 -17.47
CA ARG A 235 12.42 9.35 -17.05
C ARG A 235 13.72 9.36 -16.25
N GLN A 236 14.55 10.40 -16.40
CA GLN A 236 15.80 10.55 -15.64
C GLN A 236 15.58 11.15 -14.25
N ARG A 237 14.36 11.62 -13.95
CA ARG A 237 13.98 12.23 -12.67
C ARG A 237 12.77 11.54 -12.05
N VAL A 238 12.81 10.21 -12.04
CA VAL A 238 11.82 9.38 -11.34
C VAL A 238 12.47 8.81 -10.08
N ILE A 239 11.85 9.04 -8.93
CA ILE A 239 12.26 8.46 -7.64
C ILE A 239 11.18 7.54 -7.09
N VAL A 240 11.55 6.66 -6.17
CA VAL A 240 10.59 5.85 -5.40
C VAL A 240 10.48 6.41 -3.99
N TYR A 241 9.26 6.67 -3.54
CA TYR A 241 8.95 6.84 -2.12
C TYR A 241 8.31 5.55 -1.60
N GLY A 242 8.97 4.88 -0.67
CA GLY A 242 8.44 3.69 -0.01
C GLY A 242 8.23 3.94 1.48
N ASN A 243 7.12 3.45 2.03
CA ASN A 243 6.86 3.46 3.48
C ASN A 243 6.74 2.04 4.03
N SER A 244 7.29 1.80 5.23
CA SER A 244 7.23 0.50 5.91
C SER A 244 7.78 -0.61 4.98
N MET A 245 7.04 -1.69 4.74
CA MET A 245 7.38 -2.71 3.74
C MET A 245 7.80 -2.15 2.37
N GLY A 246 7.08 -1.15 1.85
CA GLY A 246 7.40 -0.52 0.57
C GLY A 246 8.74 0.22 0.57
N SER A 247 9.20 0.65 1.74
CA SER A 247 10.51 1.31 1.90
C SER A 247 11.68 0.33 1.73
N THR A 248 11.51 -0.92 2.16
CA THR A 248 12.49 -2.00 1.95
C THR A 248 12.48 -2.50 0.49
N LEU A 249 11.34 -2.38 -0.21
CA LEU A 249 11.23 -2.73 -1.63
C LEU A 249 11.79 -1.65 -2.57
N ALA A 250 11.86 -0.39 -2.13
CA ALA A 250 12.30 0.73 -2.96
C ALA A 250 13.70 0.55 -3.61
N PRO A 251 14.74 0.03 -2.91
CA PRO A 251 16.04 -0.26 -3.53
C PRO A 251 15.96 -1.25 -4.69
N TYR A 252 15.14 -2.30 -4.56
CA TYR A 252 14.94 -3.29 -5.64
C TYR A 252 14.40 -2.62 -6.91
N LEU A 253 13.33 -1.82 -6.77
CA LEU A 253 12.72 -1.12 -7.89
C LEU A 253 13.69 -0.10 -8.50
N ALA A 254 14.42 0.65 -7.67
CA ALA A 254 15.40 1.62 -8.13
C ALA A 254 16.55 0.98 -8.91
N ASN A 255 17.05 -0.18 -8.46
CA ASN A 255 18.09 -0.91 -9.16
C ASN A 255 17.59 -1.48 -10.49
N LYS A 256 16.45 -2.18 -10.47
CA LYS A 256 15.91 -2.87 -11.64
C LYS A 256 15.53 -1.90 -12.75
N TYR A 257 14.98 -0.74 -12.40
CA TYR A 257 14.50 0.26 -13.36
C TYR A 257 15.41 1.49 -13.48
N GLN A 258 16.60 1.46 -12.86
CA GLN A 258 17.62 2.52 -12.94
C GLN A 258 17.06 3.91 -12.59
N LEU A 259 16.35 4.00 -11.46
CA LEU A 259 15.66 5.21 -11.03
C LEU A 259 16.63 6.22 -10.41
N ASN A 260 16.23 7.50 -10.40
CA ASN A 260 17.07 8.63 -9.98
C ASN A 260 17.37 8.65 -8.47
N GLY A 261 16.64 7.88 -7.67
CA GLY A 261 16.87 7.80 -6.23
C GLY A 261 15.70 7.18 -5.49
N ILE A 262 15.91 6.99 -4.19
CA ILE A 262 14.88 6.48 -3.27
C ILE A 262 14.73 7.37 -2.05
N ILE A 263 13.51 7.40 -1.55
CA ILE A 263 13.17 7.82 -0.19
C ILE A 263 12.55 6.61 0.52
N SER A 264 13.27 6.04 1.48
CA SER A 264 12.81 4.91 2.29
C SER A 264 12.46 5.37 3.69
N ASP A 265 11.19 5.22 4.06
CA ASP A 265 10.62 5.72 5.31
C ASP A 265 10.14 4.56 6.20
N GLY A 266 10.88 4.31 7.28
CA GLY A 266 10.71 3.15 8.16
C GLY A 266 11.10 1.81 7.53
N PRO A 267 12.32 1.63 6.98
CA PRO A 267 12.76 0.35 6.44
C PRO A 267 13.26 -0.62 7.50
N PHE A 268 13.34 -1.89 7.10
CA PHE A 268 14.17 -2.90 7.75
C PHE A 268 15.26 -3.37 6.76
N PHE A 269 16.22 -4.18 7.24
CA PHE A 269 17.32 -4.68 6.41
C PHE A 269 17.29 -6.20 6.30
N ARG A 270 17.25 -6.88 7.45
CA ARG A 270 17.34 -8.35 7.57
C ARG A 270 16.12 -9.08 7.03
N SER A 271 16.22 -10.41 6.97
CA SER A 271 15.12 -11.29 6.60
C SER A 271 13.87 -11.10 7.48
N TRP A 272 12.70 -11.46 6.94
CA TRP A 272 11.44 -11.33 7.69
C TRP A 272 11.43 -12.20 8.95
N PHE A 273 12.02 -13.38 8.93
CA PHE A 273 12.18 -14.25 10.10
C PHE A 273 12.96 -13.57 11.23
N GLU A 274 14.11 -12.95 10.92
CA GLU A 274 14.89 -12.20 11.91
C GLU A 274 14.11 -10.99 12.45
N HIS A 275 13.45 -10.26 11.55
CA HIS A 275 12.59 -9.13 11.90
C HIS A 275 11.49 -9.56 12.90
N MET A 276 10.84 -10.70 12.63
CA MET A 276 9.75 -11.23 13.47
C MET A 276 10.23 -11.67 14.85
N LEU A 277 11.39 -12.30 14.96
CA LEU A 277 11.93 -12.68 16.28
C LEU A 277 12.30 -11.45 17.13
N GLU A 278 12.84 -10.41 16.49
CA GLU A 278 13.18 -9.19 17.20
C GLU A 278 11.93 -8.43 17.67
N ILE A 279 10.93 -8.27 16.79
CA ILE A 279 9.72 -7.54 17.16
C ILE A 279 8.96 -8.25 18.27
N GLU A 280 8.90 -9.59 18.29
CA GLU A 280 8.29 -10.32 19.42
C GLU A 280 9.01 -10.06 20.74
N ARG A 281 10.34 -10.12 20.77
CA ARG A 281 11.11 -9.81 21.98
C ARG A 281 10.80 -8.40 22.47
N ARG A 282 10.69 -7.44 21.55
CA ARG A 282 10.35 -6.05 21.86
C ARG A 282 8.93 -5.92 22.40
N ILE A 283 7.95 -6.54 21.75
CA ILE A 283 6.55 -6.60 22.20
C ILE A 283 6.49 -7.17 23.63
N LYS A 284 7.16 -8.28 23.92
CA LYS A 284 7.13 -8.89 25.26
C LYS A 284 7.81 -8.03 26.32
N SER A 285 8.88 -7.34 25.95
CA SER A 285 9.52 -6.37 26.83
C SER A 285 8.57 -5.21 27.15
N MET A 286 7.84 -4.68 26.16
CA MET A 286 6.86 -3.61 26.34
C MET A 286 5.61 -4.06 27.11
N GLN A 287 5.26 -5.36 27.05
CA GLN A 287 4.24 -6.00 27.88
C GLN A 287 4.71 -6.24 29.33
N GLY A 288 5.95 -5.90 29.68
CA GLY A 288 6.48 -5.98 31.04
C GLY A 288 6.97 -7.36 31.47
N LEU A 289 7.20 -8.29 30.55
CA LEU A 289 7.72 -9.62 30.88
C LEU A 289 9.19 -9.55 31.33
N SER A 290 9.58 -10.47 32.21
CA SER A 290 10.98 -10.59 32.63
C SER A 290 11.86 -11.12 31.48
N GLN A 291 13.15 -10.77 31.48
CA GLN A 291 14.07 -11.25 30.44
C GLN A 291 14.19 -12.78 30.41
N SER A 292 14.01 -13.44 31.56
CA SER A 292 13.96 -14.89 31.67
C SER A 292 12.74 -15.47 30.93
N ASP A 293 11.55 -14.91 31.17
CA ASP A 293 10.32 -15.36 30.50
C ASP A 293 10.37 -15.10 29.00
N ILE A 294 10.90 -13.93 28.60
CA ILE A 294 11.08 -13.59 27.19
C ILE A 294 12.03 -14.58 26.53
N GLN A 295 13.17 -14.89 27.15
CA GLN A 295 14.10 -15.89 26.62
C GLN A 295 13.42 -17.25 26.44
N GLN A 296 12.62 -17.68 27.42
CA GLN A 296 11.93 -18.96 27.36
C GLN A 296 10.90 -18.98 26.23
N GLN A 297 10.10 -17.93 26.10
CA GLN A 297 9.09 -17.81 25.05
C GLN A 297 9.71 -17.72 23.66
N ILE A 298 10.79 -16.95 23.49
CA ILE A 298 11.49 -16.87 22.20
C ILE A 298 11.98 -18.25 21.78
N ASN A 299 12.65 -18.98 22.68
CA ASN A 299 13.24 -20.29 22.36
C ASN A 299 12.21 -21.40 22.17
N ARG A 300 11.18 -21.45 23.02
CA ARG A 300 10.24 -22.59 23.05
C ARG A 300 8.99 -22.36 22.21
N ALA A 301 8.68 -21.10 21.87
CA ALA A 301 7.47 -20.75 21.14
C ALA A 301 7.73 -20.00 19.84
N TYR A 302 8.30 -18.79 19.90
CA TYR A 302 8.37 -17.93 18.72
C TYR A 302 9.35 -18.44 17.67
N ILE A 303 10.50 -18.98 18.05
CA ILE A 303 11.42 -19.62 17.09
C ILE A 303 10.74 -20.80 16.38
N PRO A 304 10.19 -21.82 17.07
CA PRO A 304 9.47 -22.92 16.39
C PRO A 304 8.31 -22.45 15.52
N LEU A 305 7.53 -21.46 16.01
CA LEU A 305 6.35 -20.95 15.31
C LEU A 305 6.72 -20.29 13.99
N TYR A 306 7.63 -19.31 14.02
CA TYR A 306 8.06 -18.60 12.81
C TYR A 306 8.98 -19.43 11.93
N TYR A 307 9.75 -20.37 12.48
CA TYR A 307 10.57 -21.25 11.67
C TYR A 307 9.67 -22.20 10.87
N GLY A 308 8.69 -22.83 11.51
CA GLY A 308 7.72 -23.67 10.83
C GLY A 308 6.93 -22.90 9.77
N MET A 309 6.53 -21.67 10.07
CA MET A 309 5.74 -20.87 9.14
C MET A 309 6.58 -20.31 7.98
N LEU A 310 7.73 -19.68 8.24
CA LEU A 310 8.50 -18.95 7.22
C LEU A 310 9.54 -19.83 6.51
N ILE A 311 10.19 -20.76 7.24
CA ILE A 311 11.31 -21.56 6.71
C ILE A 311 10.82 -22.91 6.19
N ASP A 312 10.01 -23.64 6.98
CA ASP A 312 9.38 -24.88 6.52
C ASP A 312 8.18 -24.64 5.58
N LYS A 313 7.78 -23.37 5.41
CA LYS A 313 6.66 -22.94 4.55
C LYS A 313 5.32 -23.60 4.89
N LYS A 314 5.06 -23.83 6.18
CA LYS A 314 3.78 -24.34 6.67
C LYS A 314 2.83 -23.18 7.01
N SER A 315 1.56 -23.47 7.17
CA SER A 315 0.64 -22.54 7.80
C SER A 315 0.77 -22.56 9.33
N TYR A 316 0.25 -21.54 10.01
CA TYR A 316 0.18 -21.59 11.47
C TYR A 316 -0.70 -22.75 11.94
N ALA A 317 -1.78 -23.08 11.23
CA ALA A 317 -2.62 -24.23 11.56
C ALA A 317 -1.82 -25.53 11.53
N ASP A 318 -1.00 -25.76 10.51
CA ASP A 318 -0.17 -26.96 10.40
C ASP A 318 0.92 -27.01 11.47
N VAL A 319 1.58 -25.87 11.74
CA VAL A 319 2.59 -25.77 12.80
C VAL A 319 1.97 -26.09 14.17
N ILE A 320 0.82 -25.50 14.49
CA ILE A 320 0.10 -25.71 15.76
C ILE A 320 -0.46 -27.13 15.83
N LYS A 321 -0.94 -27.71 14.74
CA LYS A 321 -1.38 -29.12 14.71
C LYS A 321 -0.24 -30.07 15.09
N SER A 322 0.99 -29.77 14.67
CA SER A 322 2.17 -30.55 15.01
C SER A 322 2.70 -30.29 16.44
N ASN A 323 2.45 -29.11 17.00
CA ASN A 323 2.81 -28.73 18.36
C ASN A 323 1.73 -27.82 18.98
N PRO A 324 0.67 -28.40 19.60
CA PRO A 324 -0.49 -27.65 20.07
C PRO A 324 -0.19 -26.55 21.09
N GLU A 325 0.89 -26.70 21.86
CA GLU A 325 1.33 -25.70 22.85
C GLU A 325 1.72 -24.36 22.23
N LEU A 326 2.04 -24.32 20.93
CA LEU A 326 2.35 -23.08 20.22
C LEU A 326 1.11 -22.20 20.01
N GLY A 327 -0.10 -22.78 20.06
CA GLY A 327 -1.34 -22.07 19.80
C GLY A 327 -1.55 -20.85 20.71
N LYS A 328 -1.11 -20.91 21.97
CA LYS A 328 -1.22 -19.78 22.92
C LYS A 328 -0.34 -18.58 22.58
N TYR A 329 0.64 -18.74 21.69
CA TYR A 329 1.56 -17.68 21.26
C TYR A 329 1.24 -17.14 19.87
N ASN A 330 0.40 -17.85 19.10
CA ASN A 330 -0.07 -17.39 17.81
C ASN A 330 -1.28 -16.46 17.98
N TYR A 331 -1.10 -15.19 17.62
CA TYR A 331 -2.18 -14.20 17.57
C TYR A 331 -2.61 -13.88 16.12
N HIS A 332 -2.13 -14.66 15.15
CA HIS A 332 -2.50 -14.55 13.75
C HIS A 332 -3.60 -15.55 13.35
N GLY A 333 -4.15 -15.39 12.15
CA GLY A 333 -5.10 -16.35 11.60
C GLY A 333 -4.41 -17.68 11.26
N PRO A 334 -5.17 -18.79 11.13
CA PRO A 334 -4.61 -20.12 10.84
C PRO A 334 -3.78 -20.15 9.55
N GLU A 335 -4.20 -19.38 8.55
CA GLU A 335 -3.62 -19.31 7.20
C GLU A 335 -3.20 -17.89 6.82
N HIS A 336 -3.19 -16.95 7.77
CA HIS A 336 -2.90 -15.53 7.50
C HIS A 336 -2.04 -14.91 8.59
N MET A 337 -1.06 -14.09 8.21
CA MET A 337 -0.30 -13.22 9.11
C MET A 337 -0.62 -11.77 8.74
N TYR A 338 -0.94 -10.93 9.73
CA TYR A 338 -1.36 -9.54 9.51
C TYR A 338 -2.40 -9.32 8.37
N GLY A 339 -3.31 -10.28 8.18
CA GLY A 339 -4.35 -10.23 7.16
C GLY A 339 -3.91 -10.61 5.74
N ARG A 340 -2.65 -11.03 5.53
CA ARG A 340 -2.11 -11.50 4.25
C ARG A 340 -1.92 -13.03 4.27
N PRO A 341 -2.00 -13.72 3.12
CA PRO A 341 -1.97 -15.18 3.10
C PRO A 341 -0.57 -15.71 3.41
N MET A 342 -0.44 -16.96 3.88
CA MET A 342 0.89 -17.58 4.14
C MET A 342 1.82 -17.49 2.93
N SER A 343 1.30 -17.69 1.71
CA SER A 343 2.06 -17.61 0.46
C SER A 343 2.75 -16.26 0.27
N PHE A 344 2.13 -15.16 0.74
CA PHE A 344 2.76 -13.84 0.76
C PHE A 344 4.06 -13.89 1.55
N TYR A 345 4.02 -14.41 2.77
CA TYR A 345 5.18 -14.41 3.67
C TYR A 345 6.24 -15.43 3.31
N HIS A 346 5.86 -16.56 2.71
CA HIS A 346 6.84 -17.52 2.18
C HIS A 346 7.67 -16.89 1.07
N GLN A 347 7.01 -16.21 0.12
CA GLN A 347 7.68 -15.49 -0.97
C GLN A 347 8.45 -14.26 -0.45
N PHE A 348 7.89 -13.55 0.53
CA PHE A 348 8.51 -12.38 1.15
C PHE A 348 9.78 -12.76 1.93
N GLN A 349 9.77 -13.89 2.63
CA GLN A 349 10.94 -14.45 3.32
C GLN A 349 12.06 -14.84 2.35
N ASP A 350 11.72 -15.39 1.19
CA ASP A 350 12.69 -15.79 0.17
C ASP A 350 13.26 -14.57 -0.60
N PHE A 351 12.64 -13.40 -0.48
CA PHE A 351 13.04 -12.22 -1.23
C PHE A 351 14.28 -11.56 -0.62
N ASN A 352 15.30 -11.36 -1.45
CA ASN A 352 16.59 -10.82 -1.03
C ASN A 352 16.57 -9.28 -0.91
N PHE A 353 16.04 -8.78 0.20
CA PHE A 353 16.03 -7.35 0.52
C PHE A 353 17.43 -6.78 0.76
N GLU A 354 18.32 -7.53 1.42
CA GLU A 354 19.70 -7.12 1.69
C GLU A 354 20.45 -6.86 0.37
N GLY A 355 20.24 -7.71 -0.62
CA GLY A 355 20.79 -7.57 -1.97
C GLY A 355 20.28 -6.32 -2.68
N GLY A 356 19.03 -5.91 -2.44
CA GLY A 356 18.49 -4.64 -2.92
C GLY A 356 19.29 -3.45 -2.38
N TRP A 357 19.54 -3.42 -1.07
CA TRP A 357 20.35 -2.39 -0.43
C TRP A 357 21.82 -2.44 -0.88
N ALA A 358 22.42 -3.63 -0.93
CA ALA A 358 23.82 -3.80 -1.29
C ALA A 358 24.13 -3.31 -2.71
N ASN A 359 23.20 -3.51 -3.65
CA ASN A 359 23.39 -3.13 -5.04
C ASN A 359 22.98 -1.69 -5.35
N LEU A 360 22.40 -0.96 -4.39
CA LEU A 360 21.88 0.38 -4.62
C LEU A 360 23.00 1.41 -4.90
N LYS A 361 23.05 1.90 -6.14
CA LYS A 361 23.95 2.99 -6.56
C LYS A 361 23.25 4.35 -6.63
N ALA A 362 21.93 4.36 -6.78
CA ALA A 362 21.17 5.59 -6.83
C ALA A 362 21.23 6.32 -5.47
N PRO A 363 21.13 7.66 -5.45
CA PRO A 363 21.00 8.43 -4.23
C PRO A 363 19.89 7.90 -3.30
N ALA A 364 20.20 7.80 -2.01
CA ALA A 364 19.28 7.28 -1.01
C ALA A 364 19.02 8.31 0.09
N ARG A 365 17.75 8.44 0.48
CA ARG A 365 17.30 9.18 1.65
C ARG A 365 16.53 8.22 2.55
N VAL A 366 17.04 7.94 3.74
CA VAL A 366 16.46 6.96 4.65
C VAL A 366 16.03 7.66 5.91
N ARG A 367 14.75 7.53 6.27
CA ARG A 367 14.23 7.98 7.55
C ARG A 367 13.81 6.79 8.40
N TRP A 368 14.12 6.88 9.69
CA TRP A 368 13.59 6.01 10.71
C TRP A 368 13.17 6.84 11.93
N GLY A 369 12.06 6.49 12.55
CA GLY A 369 11.59 7.17 13.75
C GLY A 369 12.24 6.58 15.00
N ARG A 370 12.80 7.41 15.88
CA ARG A 370 13.46 6.89 17.10
C ARG A 370 12.52 6.17 18.07
N HIS A 371 11.21 6.38 17.93
CA HIS A 371 10.16 5.70 18.68
C HIS A 371 9.37 4.71 17.82
N ASP A 372 9.87 4.38 16.63
CA ASP A 372 9.38 3.26 15.85
C ASP A 372 9.74 1.95 16.58
N TRP A 373 8.73 1.32 17.17
CA TRP A 373 8.87 0.03 17.82
C TRP A 373 8.60 -1.14 16.87
N ILE A 374 8.31 -0.90 15.60
CA ILE A 374 8.17 -1.95 14.57
C ILE A 374 9.55 -2.22 13.97
N MET A 375 10.23 -1.18 13.48
CA MET A 375 11.52 -1.28 12.78
C MET A 375 12.69 -1.01 13.72
N SER A 376 13.77 -1.80 13.62
CA SER A 376 14.92 -1.64 14.53
C SER A 376 15.86 -0.52 14.10
N GLU A 377 16.50 0.14 15.07
CA GLU A 377 17.60 1.06 14.79
C GLU A 377 18.79 0.35 14.13
N TYR A 378 19.02 -0.91 14.51
CA TYR A 378 20.13 -1.71 14.02
C TYR A 378 20.04 -1.97 12.52
N ASP A 379 18.84 -2.22 11.99
CA ASP A 379 18.61 -2.34 10.55
C ASP A 379 19.01 -1.06 9.80
N ILE A 380 18.80 0.12 10.40
CA ILE A 380 19.17 1.41 9.80
C ILE A 380 20.69 1.58 9.77
N ASP A 381 21.37 1.16 10.84
CA ASP A 381 22.83 1.17 10.90
C ASP A 381 23.44 0.19 9.88
N MET A 382 22.83 -0.99 9.69
CA MET A 382 23.21 -1.93 8.65
C MET A 382 23.02 -1.34 7.24
N ILE A 383 21.87 -0.71 6.95
CA ILE A 383 21.63 -0.01 5.67
C ILE A 383 22.74 1.01 5.41
N ALA A 384 23.05 1.85 6.40
CA ALA A 384 24.08 2.88 6.27
C ALA A 384 25.47 2.28 5.99
N ALA A 385 25.85 1.24 6.74
CA ALA A 385 27.12 0.55 6.59
C ALA A 385 27.23 -0.13 5.22
N THR A 386 26.19 -0.85 4.79
CA THR A 386 26.14 -1.58 3.51
C THR A 386 26.21 -0.64 2.32
N LEU A 387 25.44 0.45 2.31
CA LEU A 387 25.47 1.42 1.22
C LEU A 387 26.86 2.07 1.09
N LYS A 388 27.46 2.45 2.22
CA LYS A 388 28.81 3.04 2.26
C LYS A 388 29.87 2.06 1.79
N ALA A 389 29.85 0.83 2.29
CA ALA A 389 30.80 -0.22 1.91
C ALA A 389 30.74 -0.54 0.42
N ASN A 390 29.56 -0.49 -0.19
CA ASN A 390 29.36 -0.72 -1.61
C ASN A 390 29.50 0.54 -2.48
N GLY A 391 30.07 1.62 -1.93
CA GLY A 391 30.48 2.80 -2.67
C GLY A 391 29.37 3.80 -3.01
N ASN A 392 28.18 3.68 -2.42
CA ASN A 392 27.16 4.70 -2.55
C ASN A 392 27.52 5.91 -1.67
N ARG A 393 27.82 7.04 -2.31
CA ARG A 393 28.28 8.27 -1.65
C ARG A 393 27.18 9.32 -1.44
N ASN A 394 25.99 9.11 -1.99
CA ASN A 394 24.88 10.06 -1.89
C ASN A 394 23.76 9.47 -1.02
N VAL A 395 24.09 9.24 0.24
CA VAL A 395 23.21 8.64 1.24
C VAL A 395 23.00 9.64 2.37
N GLU A 396 21.74 9.87 2.72
CA GLU A 396 21.36 10.61 3.92
C GLU A 396 20.52 9.69 4.80
N ILE A 397 20.90 9.55 6.07
CA ILE A 397 20.16 8.80 7.08
C ILE A 397 19.66 9.80 8.12
N PHE A 398 18.36 9.78 8.40
CA PHE A 398 17.76 10.63 9.43
C PHE A 398 16.98 9.81 10.44
N LYS A 399 17.49 9.77 11.68
CA LYS A 399 16.80 9.17 12.84
C LYS A 399 15.92 10.25 13.48
N TYR A 400 14.66 10.32 13.06
CA TYR A 400 13.71 11.36 13.44
C TYR A 400 13.34 11.25 14.94
N PRO A 401 13.59 12.28 15.77
CA PRO A 401 13.28 12.24 17.19
C PRO A 401 11.79 12.07 17.47
N LEU A 402 11.44 11.21 18.44
CA LEU A 402 10.06 10.96 18.92
C LEU A 402 9.09 10.32 17.92
N LEU A 403 9.45 10.22 16.65
CA LEU A 403 8.59 9.69 15.59
C LEU A 403 8.43 8.18 15.74
N ASP A 404 7.19 7.71 15.62
CA ASP A 404 6.84 6.31 15.55
C ASP A 404 6.69 5.82 14.10
N HIS A 405 6.27 4.56 13.94
CA HIS A 405 6.12 3.94 12.63
C HIS A 405 5.04 4.59 11.74
N TRP A 406 4.02 5.21 12.35
CA TRP A 406 2.85 5.73 11.64
C TRP A 406 2.93 7.23 11.34
N GLY A 407 4.08 7.85 11.61
CA GLY A 407 4.28 9.29 11.40
C GLY A 407 3.69 10.13 12.53
N THR A 408 3.71 9.63 13.76
CA THR A 408 3.19 10.29 14.96
C THR A 408 4.30 10.44 15.98
N LEU A 409 4.38 11.59 16.65
CA LEU A 409 5.34 11.80 17.71
C LEU A 409 4.77 11.37 19.06
N HIS A 410 5.54 10.57 19.79
CA HIS A 410 5.23 10.09 21.14
C HIS A 410 6.37 10.40 22.10
N GLU A 411 6.10 10.48 23.41
CA GLU A 411 7.13 10.71 24.42
C GLU A 411 8.07 9.51 24.59
N SER A 412 7.57 8.30 24.29
CA SER A 412 8.35 7.08 24.28
C SER A 412 7.85 6.08 23.22
N PRO A 413 8.65 5.06 22.83
CA PRO A 413 8.17 3.95 22.01
C PRO A 413 7.02 3.19 22.67
N SER A 414 7.01 3.11 24.00
CA SER A 414 5.95 2.46 24.79
C SER A 414 4.60 3.19 24.66
N ASP A 415 4.59 4.51 24.58
CA ASP A 415 3.35 5.27 24.39
C ASP A 415 2.73 4.99 23.02
N SER A 416 3.56 4.87 21.98
CA SER A 416 3.11 4.46 20.64
C SER A 416 2.58 3.03 20.67
N PHE A 417 3.29 2.09 21.30
CA PHE A 417 2.86 0.68 21.45
C PHE A 417 1.50 0.55 22.15
N HIS A 418 1.27 1.33 23.22
CA HIS A 418 0.00 1.34 23.95
C HIS A 418 -1.09 2.21 23.30
N GLY A 419 -0.82 2.78 22.12
CA GLY A 419 -1.80 3.59 21.39
C GLY A 419 -2.20 4.88 22.11
N LYS A 420 -1.34 5.43 22.98
CA LYS A 420 -1.61 6.73 23.60
C LYS A 420 -1.70 7.80 22.52
N PRO A 421 -2.53 8.85 22.68
CA PRO A 421 -2.57 9.94 21.72
C PRO A 421 -1.17 10.56 21.51
N GLY A 422 -0.77 10.70 20.26
CA GLY A 422 0.47 11.39 19.89
C GLY A 422 0.20 12.70 19.14
N ARG A 423 1.27 13.38 18.72
CA ARG A 423 1.19 14.66 18.01
C ARG A 423 1.76 14.57 16.59
N TRP A 424 1.21 15.37 15.69
CA TRP A 424 1.76 15.59 14.36
C TRP A 424 2.55 16.91 14.33
N GLU A 425 3.60 16.96 13.51
CA GLU A 425 4.21 18.22 13.09
C GLU A 425 4.50 18.23 11.59
N ASP A 426 4.34 19.39 10.93
CA ASP A 426 4.45 19.51 9.47
C ASP A 426 5.85 19.20 8.92
N LYS A 427 6.88 19.24 9.78
CA LYS A 427 8.24 18.81 9.42
C LYS A 427 8.29 17.32 9.03
N ILE A 428 7.35 16.50 9.50
CA ILE A 428 7.28 15.07 9.16
C ILE A 428 7.08 14.90 7.65
N SER A 429 6.09 15.56 7.05
CA SER A 429 5.92 15.53 5.59
C SER A 429 6.93 16.42 4.87
N GLY A 430 7.26 17.59 5.45
CA GLY A 430 8.21 18.54 4.90
C GLY A 430 9.59 17.94 4.59
N GLN A 431 10.07 17.00 5.41
CA GLN A 431 11.32 16.29 5.13
C GLN A 431 11.24 15.44 3.86
N ILE A 432 10.17 14.66 3.69
CA ILE A 432 9.99 13.80 2.50
C ILE A 432 9.85 14.65 1.24
N VAL A 433 9.09 15.75 1.32
CA VAL A 433 8.94 16.73 0.22
C VAL A 433 10.29 17.39 -0.12
N GLY A 434 11.06 17.81 0.89
CA GLY A 434 12.37 18.41 0.71
C GLY A 434 13.36 17.46 0.04
N TRP A 435 13.41 16.22 0.50
CA TRP A 435 14.23 15.17 -0.13
C TRP A 435 13.81 14.86 -1.56
N ALA A 436 12.52 14.77 -1.84
CA ALA A 436 12.05 14.56 -3.21
C ALA A 436 12.54 15.67 -4.14
N LYS A 437 12.38 16.93 -3.73
CA LYS A 437 12.87 18.10 -4.47
C LYS A 437 14.39 18.08 -4.66
N ALA A 438 15.14 17.73 -3.63
CA ALA A 438 16.61 17.65 -3.72
C ALA A 438 17.07 16.56 -4.69
N LEU A 439 16.47 15.36 -4.64
CA LEU A 439 16.80 14.24 -5.52
C LEU A 439 16.48 14.55 -6.99
N ASN A 440 15.37 15.24 -7.25
CA ASN A 440 14.92 15.58 -8.61
C ASN A 440 15.30 17.02 -9.04
N ALA A 441 16.20 17.67 -8.31
CA ALA A 441 16.74 18.96 -8.71
C ALA A 441 17.48 18.81 -10.04
N LYS A 442 17.30 19.74 -10.98
CA LYS A 442 18.08 19.76 -12.22
C LYS A 442 19.53 20.06 -11.84
N VAL A 443 20.41 19.08 -12.01
CA VAL A 443 21.85 19.35 -11.97
C VAL A 443 22.16 20.09 -13.26
N ASN A 444 22.45 21.39 -13.17
CA ASN A 444 23.12 22.09 -14.26
C ASN A 444 24.47 21.38 -14.42
N LYS A 445 24.61 20.54 -15.45
CA LYS A 445 25.93 20.02 -15.80
C LYS A 445 26.80 21.25 -16.14
N PRO A 446 28.01 21.35 -15.57
CA PRO A 446 28.93 22.42 -15.93
C PRO A 446 29.25 22.41 -17.43
#